data_AF-A0A662J9Z8-F1
#
_entry.id   AF-A0A662J9Z8-F1
#
_cell.length_a   1.000
_cell.length_b   1.000
_cell.length_c   1.000
_cell.angle_alpha   90.00
_cell.angle_beta   90.00
_cell.angle_gamma   90.00
#
_symmetry.space_group_name_H-M   'P 1'
#
loop_
_entity.id
_entity.type
_entity.pdbx_description
1 polymer ?
#
loop_
_entity_poly.entity_id
_entity_poly.type
_entity_poly.pdbx_seq_one_letter_code
_entity_poly.pdbx_strand_id
1 'polypeptide(L)'
;MTYLSVKALICLELLREPEAELDSLASRLGLTKRVVEAKCCELRDTGLVDLQGPRVRALDKLSLALEAVSEGVSPETVARHLNWRDFERLCSKAFEMNEFTCTTGLRFKRLGRLREVDVLAARKPVLVAVDCKSWGIRRGKLSMLRRAIEQHLDRVGSLAAVLPELKAKLGLAEWSYAVLVPAIVTLFEESLYVHRGVPVVPVFKLNNFIQELPSYLDELATWRVKLSFLD
;
A
#
# COMPACT_ATOMS: atom_id res chain seq x y z
N MET A 1 18.80 18.44 -7.68
CA MET A 1 18.61 18.43 -6.21
C MET A 1 17.28 19.10 -5.96
N THR A 2 16.20 18.33 -5.88
CA THR A 2 14.85 18.89 -5.69
C THR A 2 14.74 19.36 -4.25
N TYR A 3 14.57 20.66 -4.04
CA TYR A 3 14.32 21.19 -2.70
C TYR A 3 12.92 20.74 -2.26
N LEU A 4 12.83 19.96 -1.19
CA LEU A 4 11.54 19.59 -0.59
C LEU A 4 10.86 20.84 -0.06
N SER A 5 9.52 20.91 -0.17
CA SER A 5 8.76 21.99 0.44
C SER A 5 8.90 21.95 1.97
N VAL A 6 8.69 23.09 2.63
CA VAL A 6 8.66 23.12 4.11
C VAL A 6 7.61 22.16 4.66
N LYS A 7 6.48 22.04 3.96
CA LYS A 7 5.39 21.14 4.34
C LYS A 7 5.79 19.67 4.24
N ALA A 8 6.52 19.28 3.18
CA ALA A 8 7.14 17.96 3.08
C ALA A 8 8.10 17.67 4.25
N LEU A 9 8.96 18.63 4.60
CA LEU A 9 9.92 18.47 5.70
C LEU A 9 9.22 18.28 7.06
N ILE A 10 8.17 19.06 7.33
CA ILE A 10 7.34 18.91 8.53
C ILE A 10 6.68 17.53 8.57
N CYS A 11 6.10 17.07 7.45
CA CYS A 11 5.50 15.75 7.37
C CYS A 11 6.52 14.65 7.69
N LEU A 12 7.74 14.72 7.13
CA LEU A 12 8.80 13.74 7.41
C LEU A 12 9.23 13.72 8.89
N GLU A 13 9.39 14.89 9.50
CA GLU A 13 9.71 14.99 10.93
C GLU A 13 8.59 14.37 11.79
N LEU A 14 7.33 14.67 11.46
CA LEU A 14 6.16 14.14 12.18
C LEU A 14 5.90 12.64 11.91
N LEU A 15 6.37 12.09 10.78
CA LEU A 15 6.40 10.65 10.55
C LEU A 15 7.41 9.92 11.44
N ARG A 16 8.52 10.59 11.80
CA ARG A 16 9.55 10.09 12.72
C ARG A 16 9.12 10.25 14.17
N GLU A 17 8.67 11.44 14.54
CA GLU A 17 8.25 11.82 15.88
C GLU A 17 6.83 12.39 15.80
N PRO A 18 5.78 11.62 16.14
CA PRO A 18 4.38 12.00 15.90
C PRO A 18 3.90 13.20 16.70
N GLU A 19 4.70 13.71 17.63
CA GLU A 19 4.41 14.91 18.41
C GLU A 19 5.70 15.71 18.60
N ALA A 20 5.61 17.03 18.48
CA ALA A 20 6.73 17.94 18.67
C ALA A 20 6.27 19.32 19.14
N GLU A 21 7.14 20.06 19.84
CA GLU A 21 6.96 21.49 20.05
C GLU A 21 7.40 22.27 18.80
N LEU A 22 6.67 23.32 18.43
CA LEU A 22 6.91 24.12 17.24
C LEU A 22 8.31 24.74 17.22
N ASP A 23 8.83 25.16 18.37
CA ASP A 23 10.19 25.73 18.48
C ASP A 23 11.27 24.68 18.24
N SER A 24 11.07 23.46 18.77
CA SER A 24 11.97 22.33 18.52
C SER A 24 11.97 21.93 17.05
N LEU A 25 10.77 21.85 16.45
CA LEU A 25 10.61 21.52 15.03
C LEU A 25 11.26 22.58 14.12
N ALA A 26 11.07 23.86 14.43
CA ALA A 26 11.71 24.97 13.72
C ALA A 26 13.24 24.91 13.80
N SER A 27 13.79 24.64 14.99
CA SER A 27 15.22 24.48 15.21
C SER A 27 15.80 23.32 14.37
N ARG A 28 15.16 22.14 14.38
CA ARG A 28 15.61 20.97 13.61
C ARG A 28 15.58 21.20 12.10
N LEU A 29 14.60 21.96 11.61
CA LEU A 29 14.45 22.26 10.19
C LEU A 29 15.28 23.47 9.73
N GLY A 30 15.92 24.20 10.64
CA GLY A 30 16.62 25.44 10.31
C GLY A 30 15.68 26.55 9.82
N LEU A 31 14.44 26.56 10.31
CA LEU A 31 13.39 27.49 9.91
C LEU A 31 12.96 28.39 11.08
N THR A 32 12.24 29.47 10.77
CA THR A 32 11.62 30.28 11.83
C THR A 32 10.33 29.61 12.34
N LYS A 33 10.03 29.77 13.64
CA LYS A 33 8.78 29.28 14.26
C LYS A 33 7.55 29.70 13.45
N ARG A 34 7.49 30.96 13.01
CA ARG A 34 6.38 31.50 12.22
C ARG A 34 6.14 30.73 10.92
N VAL A 35 7.20 30.31 10.23
CA VAL A 35 7.09 29.52 8.99
C VAL A 35 6.57 28.11 9.28
N VAL A 36 7.10 27.47 10.33
CA VAL A 36 6.63 26.13 10.74
C VAL A 36 5.17 26.17 11.20
N GLU A 37 4.81 27.13 12.03
CA GLU A 37 3.45 27.32 12.53
C GLU A 37 2.45 27.55 11.39
N ALA A 38 2.80 28.40 10.41
CA ALA A 38 1.96 28.61 9.23
C ALA A 38 1.69 27.30 8.46
N LYS A 39 2.72 26.47 8.25
CA LYS A 39 2.56 25.18 7.57
C LYS A 39 1.85 24.13 8.42
N CYS A 40 2.02 24.13 9.73
CA CYS A 40 1.24 23.28 10.62
C CYS A 40 -0.24 23.70 10.64
N CYS A 41 -0.57 24.99 10.52
CA CYS A 41 -1.95 25.44 10.35
C CYS A 41 -2.57 24.92 9.05
N GLU A 42 -1.85 25.00 7.93
CA GLU A 42 -2.32 24.40 6.66
C GLU A 42 -2.59 22.90 6.80
N LEU A 43 -1.67 22.16 7.44
CA LEU A 43 -1.85 20.73 7.70
C LEU A 43 -3.04 20.45 8.63
N ARG A 44 -3.27 21.29 9.64
CA ARG A 44 -4.43 21.18 10.55
C ARG A 44 -5.73 21.39 9.80
N ASP A 45 -5.78 22.37 8.90
CA ASP A 45 -6.99 22.68 8.12
C ASP A 45 -7.37 21.53 7.17
N THR A 46 -6.38 20.72 6.75
CA THR A 46 -6.59 19.45 6.03
C THR A 46 -6.85 18.23 6.93
N GLY A 47 -6.90 18.41 8.26
CA GLY A 47 -7.14 17.33 9.22
C GLY A 47 -5.97 16.37 9.42
N LEU A 48 -4.75 16.76 9.04
CA LEU A 48 -3.56 15.90 9.13
C LEU A 48 -2.85 15.99 10.48
N VAL A 49 -2.94 17.16 11.12
CA VAL A 49 -2.32 17.41 12.43
C VAL A 49 -3.30 18.12 13.37
N ASP A 50 -3.04 17.98 14.66
CA ASP A 50 -3.66 18.75 15.73
C ASP A 50 -2.65 19.77 16.27
N LEU A 51 -3.14 20.95 16.65
CA LEU A 51 -2.35 22.04 17.21
C LEU A 51 -2.90 22.41 18.58
N GLN A 52 -2.12 22.15 19.63
CA GLN A 52 -2.46 22.44 21.02
C GLN A 52 -1.43 23.40 21.62
N GLY A 53 -1.70 24.70 21.50
CA GLY A 53 -0.74 25.75 21.89
C GLY A 53 0.57 25.61 21.09
N PRO A 54 1.74 25.45 21.75
CA PRO A 54 3.01 25.31 21.05
C PRO A 54 3.29 23.88 20.56
N ARG A 55 2.37 22.92 20.73
CA ARG A 55 2.56 21.52 20.32
C ARG A 55 1.81 21.22 19.02
N VAL A 56 2.45 20.44 18.17
CA VAL A 56 1.85 19.83 16.97
C VAL A 56 1.88 18.31 17.11
N ARG A 57 0.79 17.65 16.73
CA ARG A 57 0.66 16.19 16.79
C ARG A 57 0.07 15.65 15.49
N ALA A 58 0.67 14.63 14.91
CA ALA A 58 0.13 13.92 13.75
C ALA A 58 -1.14 13.13 14.13
N LEU A 59 -2.21 13.27 13.35
CA LEU A 59 -3.50 12.60 13.61
C LEU A 59 -3.57 11.19 12.99
N ASP A 60 -3.15 11.07 11.72
CA ASP A 60 -3.04 9.77 11.03
C ASP A 60 -1.73 9.72 10.25
N LYS A 61 -0.91 8.71 10.56
CA LYS A 61 0.43 8.55 10.00
C LYS A 61 0.40 8.32 8.49
N LEU A 62 -0.61 7.61 7.99
CA LEU A 62 -0.73 7.31 6.57
C LEU A 62 -1.12 8.56 5.77
N SER A 63 -2.09 9.33 6.24
CA SER A 63 -2.51 10.56 5.58
C SER A 63 -1.34 11.56 5.53
N LEU A 64 -0.57 11.67 6.60
CA LEU A 64 0.65 12.49 6.62
C LEU A 64 1.73 11.97 5.64
N ALA A 65 1.83 10.65 5.52
CA ALA A 65 2.69 9.99 4.54
C ALA A 65 2.27 10.29 3.10
N LEU A 66 0.98 10.22 2.79
CA LEU A 66 0.44 10.54 1.48
C LEU A 66 0.62 12.03 1.16
N GLU A 67 0.50 12.90 2.16
CA GLU A 67 0.77 14.34 2.01
C GLU A 67 2.24 14.62 1.72
N ALA A 68 3.16 13.91 2.37
CA ALA A 68 4.57 14.02 2.02
C ALA A 68 4.81 13.61 0.55
N VAL A 69 4.13 12.56 0.07
CA VAL A 69 4.23 12.14 -1.34
C VAL A 69 3.65 13.19 -2.29
N SER A 70 2.50 13.80 -1.97
CA SER A 70 1.90 14.86 -2.79
C SER A 70 2.80 16.10 -2.87
N GLU A 71 3.57 16.37 -1.82
CA GLU A 71 4.59 17.43 -1.75
C GLU A 71 5.95 17.03 -2.38
N GLY A 72 6.02 15.87 -3.05
CA GLY A 72 7.18 15.44 -3.85
C GLY A 72 8.18 14.53 -3.14
N VAL A 73 7.89 14.06 -1.92
CA VAL A 73 8.70 13.04 -1.25
C VAL A 73 8.50 11.68 -1.93
N SER A 74 9.57 10.91 -2.14
CA SER A 74 9.41 9.60 -2.77
C SER A 74 8.61 8.62 -1.87
N PRO A 75 7.74 7.76 -2.44
CA PRO A 75 7.02 6.73 -1.68
C PRO A 75 7.93 5.83 -0.85
N GLU A 76 9.13 5.53 -1.38
CA GLU A 76 10.15 4.76 -0.67
C GLU A 76 10.66 5.47 0.60
N THR A 77 10.82 6.80 0.58
CA THR A 77 11.24 7.58 1.76
C THR A 77 10.17 7.51 2.84
N VAL A 78 8.93 7.78 2.46
CA VAL A 78 7.79 7.77 3.37
C VAL A 78 7.56 6.38 3.97
N ALA A 79 7.61 5.34 3.15
CA ALA A 79 7.31 3.97 3.57
C ALA A 79 8.31 3.40 4.58
N ARG A 80 9.53 3.96 4.69
CA ARG A 80 10.49 3.62 5.77
C ARG A 80 9.99 3.98 7.16
N HIS A 81 9.07 4.92 7.28
CA HIS A 81 8.49 5.33 8.56
C HIS A 81 7.23 4.56 8.91
N LEU A 82 6.69 3.76 7.99
CA LEU A 82 5.41 3.06 8.17
C LEU A 82 5.61 1.71 8.86
N ASN A 83 4.70 1.35 9.77
CA ASN A 83 4.64 -0.02 10.26
C ASN A 83 4.00 -0.93 9.18
N TRP A 84 3.96 -2.25 9.44
CA TRP A 84 3.43 -3.19 8.46
C TRP A 84 1.97 -2.92 8.06
N ARG A 85 1.11 -2.52 9.02
CA ARG A 85 -0.31 -2.19 8.74
C ARG A 85 -0.44 -0.89 7.94
N ASP A 86 0.38 0.10 8.26
CA ASP A 86 0.42 1.35 7.52
C ASP A 86 0.89 1.11 6.07
N PHE A 87 1.82 0.18 5.86
CA PHE A 87 2.29 -0.21 4.53
C PHE A 87 1.20 -0.91 3.71
N GLU A 88 0.41 -1.79 4.32
CA GLU A 88 -0.76 -2.40 3.67
C GLU A 88 -1.79 -1.34 3.25
N ARG A 89 -2.09 -0.38 4.14
CA ARG A 89 -3.00 0.73 3.83
C ARG A 89 -2.43 1.65 2.75
N LEU A 90 -1.11 1.88 2.70
CA LEU A 90 -0.46 2.62 1.62
C LEU A 90 -0.65 1.90 0.27
N CYS A 91 -0.46 0.58 0.25
CA CYS A 91 -0.69 -0.22 -0.95
C CYS A 91 -2.16 -0.14 -1.39
N SER A 92 -3.12 -0.29 -0.46
CA SER A 92 -4.54 -0.18 -0.79
C SER A 92 -4.90 1.19 -1.35
N LYS A 93 -4.32 2.28 -0.80
CA LYS A 93 -4.54 3.64 -1.31
C LYS A 93 -4.04 3.82 -2.75
N ALA A 94 -2.91 3.22 -3.11
CA ALA A 94 -2.43 3.26 -4.50
C ALA A 94 -3.42 2.59 -5.47
N PHE A 95 -4.04 1.47 -5.08
CA PHE A 95 -5.10 0.82 -5.85
C PHE A 95 -6.38 1.66 -5.89
N GLU A 96 -6.81 2.23 -4.76
CA GLU A 96 -8.00 3.12 -4.69
C GLU A 96 -7.86 4.35 -5.59
N MET A 97 -6.67 4.95 -5.65
CA MET A 97 -6.36 6.06 -6.56
C MET A 97 -6.45 5.68 -8.05
N ASN A 98 -6.43 4.37 -8.35
CA ASN A 98 -6.60 3.79 -9.68
C ASN A 98 -7.97 3.10 -9.84
N GLU A 99 -8.98 3.56 -9.09
CA GLU A 99 -10.39 3.14 -9.20
C GLU A 99 -10.66 1.67 -8.81
N PHE A 100 -9.78 1.07 -8.01
CA PHE A 100 -10.06 -0.21 -7.37
C PHE A 100 -10.80 0.00 -6.05
N THR A 101 -11.72 -0.90 -5.71
CA THR A 101 -12.18 -1.06 -4.33
C THR A 101 -11.24 -2.02 -3.60
N CYS A 102 -10.84 -1.70 -2.36
CA CYS A 102 -9.87 -2.51 -1.63
C CYS A 102 -10.47 -3.14 -0.36
N THR A 103 -10.10 -4.38 -0.10
CA THR A 103 -10.30 -5.06 1.20
C THR A 103 -8.95 -5.41 1.77
N THR A 104 -8.58 -4.86 2.93
CA THR A 104 -7.34 -5.20 3.62
C THR A 104 -7.57 -6.32 4.65
N GLY A 105 -6.54 -7.12 4.91
CA GLY A 105 -6.59 -8.23 5.88
C GLY A 105 -7.70 -9.24 5.61
N LEU A 106 -7.92 -9.60 4.33
CA LEU A 106 -8.98 -10.53 3.94
C LEU A 106 -8.68 -11.93 4.46
N ARG A 107 -9.40 -12.33 5.51
CA ARG A 107 -9.34 -13.67 6.08
C ARG A 107 -10.39 -14.61 5.48
N PHE A 108 -9.95 -15.81 5.10
CA PHE A 108 -10.82 -16.89 4.61
C PHE A 108 -10.28 -18.26 5.01
N LYS A 109 -11.18 -19.25 5.08
CA LYS A 109 -10.81 -20.64 5.41
C LYS A 109 -10.94 -21.51 4.16
N ARG A 110 -9.96 -22.39 3.95
CA ARG A 110 -10.06 -23.46 2.95
C ARG A 110 -9.26 -24.68 3.41
N LEU A 111 -9.83 -25.88 3.25
CA LEU A 111 -9.21 -27.15 3.67
C LEU A 111 -8.72 -27.10 5.13
N GLY A 112 -9.55 -26.57 6.03
CA GLY A 112 -9.23 -26.45 7.46
C GLY A 112 -8.16 -25.41 7.83
N ARG A 113 -7.59 -24.67 6.86
CA ARG A 113 -6.56 -23.65 7.10
C ARG A 113 -7.14 -22.24 6.96
N LEU A 114 -6.96 -21.40 7.99
CA LEU A 114 -7.22 -19.96 7.92
C LEU A 114 -6.05 -19.28 7.18
N ARG A 115 -6.37 -18.46 6.20
CA ARG A 115 -5.42 -17.72 5.37
C ARG A 115 -5.81 -16.25 5.33
N GLU A 116 -4.83 -15.38 5.08
CA GLU A 116 -5.01 -13.94 5.01
C GLU A 116 -4.33 -13.38 3.76
N VAL A 117 -5.07 -12.60 2.97
CA VAL A 117 -4.54 -11.77 1.88
C VAL A 117 -4.49 -10.33 2.37
N ASP A 118 -3.30 -9.74 2.34
CA ASP A 118 -3.01 -8.45 2.96
C ASP A 118 -3.83 -7.32 2.32
N VAL A 119 -3.88 -7.29 0.98
CA VAL A 119 -4.78 -6.40 0.22
C VAL A 119 -5.41 -7.18 -0.94
N LEU A 120 -6.73 -7.16 -1.03
CA LEU A 120 -7.46 -7.58 -2.23
C LEU A 120 -8.05 -6.34 -2.90
N ALA A 121 -7.53 -5.99 -4.08
CA ALA A 121 -8.02 -4.86 -4.88
C ALA A 121 -8.93 -5.37 -6.00
N ALA A 122 -10.09 -4.75 -6.19
CA ALA A 122 -11.08 -5.15 -7.18
C ALA A 122 -11.46 -4.01 -8.14
N ARG A 123 -11.30 -4.27 -9.45
CA ARG A 123 -11.80 -3.41 -10.54
C ARG A 123 -12.24 -4.30 -11.71
N LYS A 124 -13.55 -4.37 -11.97
CA LYS A 124 -14.16 -5.37 -12.88
C LYS A 124 -13.42 -5.42 -14.23
N PRO A 125 -13.00 -6.61 -14.72
CA PRO A 125 -13.14 -7.95 -14.12
C PRO A 125 -11.90 -8.43 -13.32
N VAL A 126 -10.96 -7.55 -13.01
CA VAL A 126 -9.67 -7.89 -12.38
C VAL A 126 -9.76 -7.83 -10.86
N LEU A 127 -9.22 -8.85 -10.21
CA LEU A 127 -8.90 -8.87 -8.79
C LEU A 127 -7.38 -9.00 -8.64
N VAL A 128 -6.76 -8.15 -7.83
CA VAL A 128 -5.35 -8.26 -7.49
C VAL A 128 -5.24 -8.65 -6.02
N ALA A 129 -4.75 -9.87 -5.75
CA ALA A 129 -4.40 -10.31 -4.42
C ALA A 129 -2.95 -9.96 -4.15
N VAL A 130 -2.72 -9.11 -3.16
CA VAL A 130 -1.41 -8.54 -2.85
C VAL A 130 -0.89 -9.09 -1.53
N ASP A 131 0.37 -9.50 -1.54
CA ASP A 131 1.17 -9.82 -0.35
C ASP A 131 2.14 -8.67 -0.10
N CYS A 132 1.93 -7.93 0.98
CA CYS A 132 2.73 -6.78 1.37
C CYS A 132 3.97 -7.24 2.15
N LYS A 133 5.15 -6.88 1.65
CA LYS A 133 6.43 -7.21 2.25
C LYS A 133 7.20 -5.93 2.56
N SER A 134 6.92 -5.37 3.73
CA SER A 134 7.60 -4.19 4.29
C SER A 134 9.04 -4.46 4.79
N TRP A 135 9.72 -5.48 4.25
CA TRP A 135 10.95 -6.02 4.83
C TRP A 135 12.14 -5.19 4.34
N GLY A 136 13.03 -4.79 5.25
CA GLY A 136 14.28 -4.10 4.90
C GLY A 136 15.30 -4.97 4.17
N ILE A 137 16.28 -4.33 3.53
CA ILE A 137 17.41 -4.98 2.83
C ILE A 137 18.17 -5.90 3.81
N ARG A 138 18.16 -7.22 3.58
CA ARG A 138 18.97 -8.20 4.32
C ARG A 138 19.51 -9.29 3.39
N ARG A 139 20.68 -9.86 3.71
CA ARG A 139 21.26 -11.02 2.99
C ARG A 139 20.30 -12.22 3.07
N GLY A 140 20.20 -13.03 2.00
CA GLY A 140 19.30 -14.20 1.92
C GLY A 140 17.89 -13.92 1.38
N LYS A 141 17.64 -12.70 0.89
CA LYS A 141 16.32 -12.22 0.44
C LYS A 141 15.71 -13.03 -0.69
N LEU A 142 16.52 -13.51 -1.63
CA LEU A 142 15.99 -14.16 -2.84
C LEU A 142 15.30 -15.50 -2.55
N SER A 143 15.86 -16.34 -1.68
CA SER A 143 15.23 -17.60 -1.30
C SER A 143 13.97 -17.38 -0.45
N MET A 144 14.00 -16.40 0.46
CA MET A 144 12.82 -16.00 1.23
C MET A 144 11.71 -15.44 0.33
N LEU A 145 12.07 -14.61 -0.64
CA LEU A 145 11.14 -14.03 -1.61
C LEU A 145 10.54 -15.11 -2.49
N ARG A 146 11.35 -16.03 -3.03
CA ARG A 146 10.84 -17.21 -3.76
C ARG A 146 9.86 -18.01 -2.91
N ARG A 147 10.19 -18.29 -1.65
CA ARG A 147 9.29 -18.98 -0.73
C ARG A 147 8.00 -18.20 -0.48
N ALA A 148 8.08 -16.87 -0.33
CA ALA A 148 6.91 -16.02 -0.18
C ALA A 148 6.01 -16.09 -1.44
N ILE A 149 6.61 -16.07 -2.63
CA ILE A 149 5.91 -16.25 -3.91
C ILE A 149 5.19 -17.60 -3.96
N GLU A 150 5.85 -18.70 -3.61
CA GLU A 150 5.21 -20.02 -3.56
C GLU A 150 4.02 -20.07 -2.60
N GLN A 151 4.20 -19.52 -1.39
CA GLN A 151 3.14 -19.47 -0.38
C GLN A 151 1.98 -18.57 -0.82
N HIS A 152 2.27 -17.48 -1.52
CA HIS A 152 1.27 -16.57 -2.03
C HIS A 152 0.51 -17.19 -3.20
N LEU A 153 1.16 -17.88 -4.13
CA LEU A 153 0.49 -18.65 -5.20
C LEU A 153 -0.51 -19.68 -4.64
N ASP A 154 -0.10 -20.49 -3.66
CA ASP A 154 -0.99 -21.45 -2.99
C ASP A 154 -2.17 -20.75 -2.29
N ARG A 155 -1.92 -19.59 -1.70
CA ARG A 155 -2.95 -18.77 -1.05
C ARG A 155 -3.94 -18.19 -2.05
N VAL A 156 -3.47 -17.64 -3.17
CA VAL A 156 -4.32 -17.04 -4.22
C VAL A 156 -5.11 -18.12 -4.95
N GLY A 157 -4.52 -19.27 -5.24
CA GLY A 157 -5.25 -20.44 -5.76
C GLY A 157 -6.32 -20.94 -4.77
N SER A 158 -6.02 -20.92 -3.47
CA SER A 158 -7.02 -21.22 -2.44
C SER A 158 -8.14 -20.19 -2.38
N LEU A 159 -7.82 -18.89 -2.54
CA LEU A 159 -8.82 -17.83 -2.61
C LEU A 159 -9.72 -18.00 -3.85
N ALA A 160 -9.13 -18.25 -5.02
CA ALA A 160 -9.87 -18.48 -6.27
C ALA A 160 -10.95 -19.56 -6.11
N ALA A 161 -10.63 -20.65 -5.41
CA ALA A 161 -11.55 -21.76 -5.20
C ALA A 161 -12.75 -21.43 -4.29
N VAL A 162 -12.63 -20.46 -3.37
CA VAL A 162 -13.73 -20.03 -2.48
C VAL A 162 -14.32 -18.67 -2.88
N LEU A 163 -13.79 -18.03 -3.91
CA LEU A 163 -14.20 -16.70 -4.35
C LEU A 163 -15.70 -16.61 -4.69
N PRO A 164 -16.36 -17.62 -5.32
CA PRO A 164 -17.80 -17.58 -5.54
C PRO A 164 -18.61 -17.47 -4.25
N GLU A 165 -18.16 -18.10 -3.16
CA GLU A 165 -18.80 -18.02 -1.84
C GLU A 165 -18.60 -16.64 -1.19
N LEU A 166 -17.48 -15.97 -1.51
CA LEU A 166 -17.13 -14.66 -0.97
C LEU A 166 -17.67 -13.48 -1.79
N LYS A 167 -18.28 -13.71 -2.96
CA LYS A 167 -18.62 -12.65 -3.92
C LYS A 167 -19.49 -11.54 -3.32
N ALA A 168 -20.48 -11.88 -2.50
CA ALA A 168 -21.37 -10.89 -1.89
C ALA A 168 -20.61 -10.01 -0.88
N LYS A 169 -19.79 -10.64 -0.02
CA LYS A 169 -18.94 -9.97 0.96
C LYS A 169 -17.94 -9.02 0.29
N LEU A 170 -17.44 -9.38 -0.88
CA LEU A 170 -16.44 -8.62 -1.63
C LEU A 170 -17.02 -7.62 -2.63
N GLY A 171 -18.36 -7.44 -2.67
CA GLY A 171 -19.00 -6.52 -3.61
C GLY A 171 -18.93 -6.96 -5.07
N LEU A 172 -18.78 -8.26 -5.34
CA LEU A 172 -18.61 -8.85 -6.67
C LEU A 172 -19.90 -9.50 -7.18
N ALA A 173 -21.06 -9.23 -6.56
CA ALA A 173 -22.33 -9.90 -6.89
C ALA A 173 -22.72 -9.73 -8.38
N GLU A 174 -22.46 -8.55 -8.95
CA GLU A 174 -22.75 -8.18 -10.36
C GLU A 174 -21.65 -8.60 -11.35
N TRP A 175 -20.65 -9.36 -10.91
CA TRP A 175 -19.57 -9.84 -11.76
C TRP A 175 -19.91 -11.23 -12.27
N SER A 176 -19.83 -11.43 -13.58
CA SER A 176 -20.02 -12.76 -14.18
C SER A 176 -18.80 -13.65 -13.99
N TYR A 177 -17.61 -13.06 -14.04
CA TYR A 177 -16.34 -13.71 -13.76
C TYR A 177 -15.36 -12.70 -13.14
N ALA A 178 -14.30 -13.23 -12.54
CA ALA A 178 -13.12 -12.46 -12.13
C ALA A 178 -11.84 -13.10 -12.69
N VAL A 179 -10.84 -12.26 -12.94
CA VAL A 179 -9.45 -12.67 -13.22
C VAL A 179 -8.63 -12.28 -11.99
N LEU A 180 -8.26 -13.29 -11.20
CA LEU A 180 -7.48 -13.10 -9.97
C LEU A 180 -5.99 -13.17 -10.29
N VAL A 181 -5.26 -12.11 -9.95
CA VAL A 181 -3.83 -11.91 -10.21
C VAL A 181 -3.10 -11.81 -8.87
N PRO A 182 -2.05 -12.62 -8.61
CA PRO A 182 -1.20 -12.46 -7.44
C PRO A 182 -0.20 -11.32 -7.68
N ALA A 183 0.19 -10.60 -6.63
CA ALA A 183 1.30 -9.65 -6.67
C ALA A 183 1.99 -9.58 -5.31
N ILE A 184 3.32 -9.43 -5.30
CA ILE A 184 4.05 -9.08 -4.08
C ILE A 184 4.45 -7.63 -4.17
N VAL A 185 4.13 -6.82 -3.16
CA VAL A 185 4.60 -5.45 -3.06
C VAL A 185 5.69 -5.35 -2.01
N THR A 186 6.86 -4.84 -2.39
CA THR A 186 8.04 -4.71 -1.52
C THR A 186 8.33 -3.25 -1.19
N LEU A 187 8.93 -3.00 -0.02
CA LEU A 187 9.36 -1.65 0.35
C LEU A 187 10.48 -1.12 -0.56
N PHE A 188 11.38 -1.99 -0.98
CA PHE A 188 12.56 -1.66 -1.79
C PHE A 188 12.58 -2.44 -3.10
N GLU A 189 13.43 -1.99 -4.02
CA GLU A 189 13.71 -2.74 -5.24
C GLU A 189 14.37 -4.09 -4.94
N GLU A 190 13.88 -5.12 -5.62
CA GLU A 190 14.41 -6.48 -5.57
C GLU A 190 15.07 -6.83 -6.90
N SER A 191 16.03 -7.76 -6.86
CA SER A 191 16.63 -8.31 -8.09
C SER A 191 15.68 -9.25 -8.85
N LEU A 192 14.59 -9.68 -8.21
CA LEU A 192 13.58 -10.57 -8.79
C LEU A 192 12.33 -9.75 -9.09
N TYR A 193 12.07 -9.49 -10.37
CA TYR A 193 10.92 -8.69 -10.81
C TYR A 193 9.66 -9.53 -11.07
N VAL A 194 9.83 -10.73 -11.63
CA VAL A 194 8.75 -11.70 -11.84
C VAL A 194 9.28 -13.10 -11.56
N HIS A 195 8.50 -13.93 -10.87
CA HIS A 195 8.81 -15.33 -10.68
C HIS A 195 7.54 -16.18 -10.66
N ARG A 196 7.50 -17.22 -11.49
CA ARG A 196 6.32 -18.07 -11.70
C ARG A 196 5.05 -17.26 -12.00
N GLY A 197 5.19 -16.21 -12.80
CA GLY A 197 4.10 -15.29 -13.15
C GLY A 197 3.64 -14.37 -12.03
N VAL A 198 4.31 -14.34 -10.86
CA VAL A 198 4.03 -13.38 -9.79
C VAL A 198 4.96 -12.18 -9.92
N PRO A 199 4.43 -10.97 -10.15
CA PRO A 199 5.22 -9.75 -10.14
C PRO A 199 5.61 -9.37 -8.71
N VAL A 200 6.85 -8.93 -8.56
CA VAL A 200 7.41 -8.35 -7.34
C VAL A 200 7.63 -6.87 -7.62
N VAL A 201 6.80 -6.04 -6.99
CA VAL A 201 6.64 -4.64 -7.33
C VAL A 201 7.13 -3.79 -6.17
N PRO A 202 8.22 -3.03 -6.34
CA PRO A 202 8.63 -2.06 -5.33
C PRO A 202 7.55 -0.99 -5.17
N VAL A 203 7.31 -0.52 -3.95
CA VAL A 203 6.21 0.43 -3.65
C VAL A 203 6.26 1.69 -4.51
N PHE A 204 7.46 2.18 -4.86
CA PHE A 204 7.63 3.35 -5.72
C PHE A 204 7.28 3.11 -7.20
N LYS A 205 7.20 1.83 -7.64
CA LYS A 205 6.73 1.42 -8.97
C LYS A 205 5.28 0.96 -8.99
N LEU A 206 4.61 0.90 -7.81
CA LEU A 206 3.28 0.32 -7.68
C LEU A 206 2.24 1.02 -8.55
N ASN A 207 2.25 2.36 -8.60
CA ASN A 207 1.30 3.11 -9.43
C ASN A 207 1.42 2.74 -10.92
N ASN A 208 2.65 2.73 -11.45
CA ASN A 208 2.88 2.38 -12.86
C ASN A 208 2.48 0.93 -13.14
N PHE A 209 2.81 0.00 -12.23
CA PHE A 209 2.36 -1.38 -12.33
C PHE A 209 0.83 -1.49 -12.42
N ILE A 210 0.08 -0.74 -11.59
CA ILE A 210 -1.39 -0.78 -11.61
C ILE A 210 -1.94 -0.24 -12.95
N GLN A 211 -1.36 0.83 -13.47
CA GLN A 211 -1.78 1.45 -14.72
C GLN A 211 -1.50 0.56 -15.94
N GLU A 212 -0.37 -0.13 -15.93
CA GLU A 212 0.06 -1.01 -17.02
C GLU A 212 -0.44 -2.46 -16.88
N LEU A 213 -1.03 -2.82 -15.72
CA LEU A 213 -1.49 -4.18 -15.42
C LEU A 213 -2.28 -4.85 -16.56
N PRO A 214 -3.25 -4.19 -17.23
CA PRO A 214 -3.99 -4.81 -18.32
C PRO A 214 -3.11 -5.34 -19.46
N SER A 215 -1.99 -4.68 -19.73
CA SER A 215 -1.05 -5.05 -20.80
C SER A 215 -0.21 -6.28 -20.48
N TYR A 216 -0.08 -6.63 -19.20
CA TYR A 216 0.77 -7.74 -18.75
C TYR A 216 -0.03 -8.98 -18.30
N LEU A 217 -1.37 -8.94 -18.28
CA LEU A 217 -2.19 -10.00 -17.71
C LEU A 217 -1.89 -11.40 -18.27
N ASP A 218 -1.56 -11.49 -19.57
CA ASP A 218 -1.26 -12.76 -20.24
C ASP A 218 0.11 -13.36 -19.85
N GLU A 219 1.00 -12.53 -19.28
CA GLU A 219 2.33 -12.93 -18.81
C GLU A 219 2.34 -13.31 -17.32
N LEU A 220 1.25 -13.00 -16.60
CA LEU A 220 1.13 -13.22 -15.17
C LEU A 220 0.40 -14.53 -14.86
N ALA A 221 0.67 -15.07 -13.67
CA ALA A 221 -0.14 -16.14 -13.12
C ALA A 221 -1.56 -15.59 -12.89
N THR A 222 -2.58 -16.25 -13.41
CA THR A 222 -3.96 -15.81 -13.24
C THR A 222 -4.89 -16.97 -12.96
N TRP A 223 -5.98 -16.69 -12.25
CA TRP A 223 -7.11 -17.61 -12.09
C TRP A 223 -8.36 -16.93 -12.61
N ARG A 224 -8.94 -17.48 -13.69
CA ARG A 224 -10.27 -17.09 -14.14
C ARG A 224 -11.32 -17.85 -13.33
N VAL A 225 -12.15 -17.13 -12.61
CA VAL A 225 -13.18 -17.69 -11.73
C VAL A 225 -14.57 -17.24 -12.20
N LYS A 226 -15.48 -18.18 -12.45
CA LYS A 226 -16.89 -17.91 -12.73
C LYS A 226 -17.60 -17.54 -11.41
N LEU A 227 -18.28 -16.39 -11.38
CA LEU A 227 -18.93 -15.85 -10.17
C LEU A 227 -20.45 -15.85 -10.24
N SER A 228 -21.03 -15.82 -11.44
CA SER A 228 -22.45 -16.05 -11.66
C SER A 228 -22.67 -17.39 -12.37
N PHE A 229 -23.74 -18.09 -11.99
CA PHE A 229 -24.37 -19.07 -12.85
C PHE A 229 -25.43 -18.31 -13.64
N LEU A 230 -25.01 -17.59 -14.68
CA LEU A 230 -25.91 -17.42 -15.81
C LEU A 230 -25.61 -18.63 -16.71
N ASP A 231 -26.68 -19.35 -17.01
CA ASP A 231 -26.73 -20.56 -17.82
C ASP A 231 -26.05 -20.35 -19.19
#